data_AF-A0A9X5PCM3-F1
#
_entry.id   AF-A0A9X5PCM3-F1
#
_cell.length_a   1.000
_cell.length_b   1.000
_cell.length_c   1.000
_cell.angle_alpha   90.00
_cell.angle_beta   90.00
_cell.angle_gamma   90.00
#
_symmetry.space_group_name_H-M   'P 1'
#
loop_
_entity.id
_entity.type
_entity.pdbx_description
1 polymer ?
#
loop_
_entity_poly.entity_id
_entity_poly.type
_entity_poly.pdbx_seq_one_letter_code
_entity_poly.pdbx_strand_id
1 'polypeptide(L)'
;MVVKITKQSIYNLIKTYSFIINRLYDIYPVELKPLKYSFDFSVSKYEQIIEDGNTPLYKLQNGLLQGLCEIPLILKNLLTKKEFEVALAIYNEEISNNETKEIVENFFYRNFLRIIKKNRIRNEEDFWIAQLMLDLSSKNSNFLNKSDIQKLIYLIDDFSSKL
;
A
#
# COMPACT_ATOMS: atom_id res chain seq x y z
N MET A 1 -11.36 9.08 13.59
CA MET A 1 -11.00 10.48 13.23
C MET A 1 -10.84 10.52 11.71
N VAL A 2 -11.41 11.48 10.98
CA VAL A 2 -11.24 11.54 9.52
C VAL A 2 -9.91 12.22 9.24
N VAL A 3 -8.86 11.45 8.90
CA VAL A 3 -7.58 12.04 8.49
C VAL A 3 -7.82 12.90 7.24
N LYS A 4 -7.54 14.19 7.36
CA LYS A 4 -7.69 15.16 6.28
C LYS A 4 -6.56 14.97 5.29
N ILE A 5 -6.90 14.77 4.02
CA ILE A 5 -5.93 14.62 2.94
C ILE A 5 -5.40 16.01 2.60
N THR A 6 -4.10 16.22 2.79
CA THR A 6 -3.39 17.49 2.55
C THR A 6 -2.13 17.24 1.74
N LYS A 7 -1.56 18.29 1.13
CA LYS A 7 -0.23 18.18 0.48
C LYS A 7 0.82 17.70 1.49
N GLN A 8 0.77 18.23 2.72
CA GLN A 8 1.68 17.82 3.79
C GLN A 8 1.59 16.33 4.13
N SER A 9 0.37 15.77 4.24
CA SER A 9 0.21 14.34 4.51
C SER A 9 0.77 13.46 3.38
N ILE A 10 0.74 13.94 2.13
CA ILE A 10 1.33 13.22 0.99
C ILE A 10 2.86 13.29 1.07
N TYR A 11 3.43 14.46 1.36
CA TYR A 11 4.87 14.60 1.58
C TYR A 11 5.38 13.72 2.72
N ASN A 12 4.62 13.62 3.82
CA ASN A 12 4.96 12.72 4.92
C ASN A 12 4.99 11.26 4.46
N LEU A 13 4.00 10.81 3.66
CA LEU A 13 3.98 9.45 3.11
C LEU A 13 5.15 9.18 2.16
N ILE A 14 5.48 10.13 1.27
CA ILE A 14 6.64 10.02 0.38
C ILE A 14 7.91 9.86 1.24
N LYS A 15 8.06 10.67 2.29
CA LYS A 15 9.21 10.61 3.19
C LYS A 15 9.32 9.26 3.92
N THR A 16 8.21 8.72 4.42
CA THR A 16 8.17 7.37 5.03
C THR A 16 8.59 6.30 4.03
N TYR A 17 8.07 6.38 2.80
CA TYR A 17 8.45 5.46 1.73
C TYR A 17 9.95 5.54 1.42
N SER A 18 10.48 6.75 1.22
CA SER A 18 11.91 7.00 0.98
C SER A 18 12.77 6.42 2.09
N PHE A 19 12.37 6.62 3.33
CA PHE A 19 13.12 6.14 4.48
C PHE A 19 13.20 4.61 4.51
N ILE A 20 12.08 3.92 4.32
CA ILE A 20 12.02 2.46 4.25
C ILE A 20 12.90 1.94 3.11
N ILE A 21 12.71 2.46 1.89
CA ILE A 21 13.45 1.99 0.71
C ILE A 21 14.95 2.23 0.86
N ASN A 22 15.37 3.39 1.38
CA ASN A 22 16.79 3.68 1.60
C ASN A 22 17.39 2.75 2.65
N ARG A 23 16.75 2.57 3.81
CA ARG A 23 17.26 1.64 4.86
C ARG A 23 17.38 0.22 4.35
N LEU A 24 16.39 -0.24 3.57
CA LEU A 24 16.43 -1.58 3.00
C LEU A 24 17.53 -1.70 1.93
N TYR A 25 17.70 -0.69 1.09
CA TYR A 25 18.74 -0.65 0.06
C TYR A 25 20.15 -0.64 0.64
N ASP A 26 20.38 0.05 1.77
CA ASP A 26 21.67 0.05 2.46
C ASP A 26 22.10 -1.36 2.93
N ILE A 27 21.12 -2.25 3.18
CA ILE A 27 21.35 -3.62 3.61
C ILE A 27 21.41 -4.58 2.42
N TYR A 28 20.54 -4.41 1.43
CA TYR A 28 20.39 -5.31 0.27
C TYR A 28 20.49 -4.55 -1.06
N PRO A 29 21.64 -3.95 -1.38
CA PRO A 29 21.77 -3.02 -2.51
C PRO A 29 21.67 -3.69 -3.88
N VAL A 30 21.99 -4.99 -3.98
CA VAL A 30 21.94 -5.72 -5.26
C VAL A 30 20.49 -6.12 -5.57
N GLU A 31 19.84 -6.76 -4.61
CA GLU A 31 18.48 -7.30 -4.72
C GLU A 31 17.46 -6.18 -4.87
N LEU A 32 17.66 -5.05 -4.16
CA LEU A 32 16.69 -3.95 -4.11
C LEU A 32 17.02 -2.80 -5.08
N LYS A 33 18.04 -2.93 -5.92
CA LYS A 33 18.38 -1.92 -6.95
C LYS A 33 17.18 -1.53 -7.82
N PRO A 34 16.37 -2.46 -8.36
CA PRO A 34 15.22 -2.09 -9.19
C PRO A 34 14.17 -1.29 -8.41
N LEU A 35 13.90 -1.70 -7.17
CA LEU A 35 12.92 -1.04 -6.30
C LEU A 35 13.38 0.38 -5.93
N LYS A 36 14.65 0.54 -5.56
CA LYS A 36 15.26 1.84 -5.26
C LYS A 36 15.18 2.81 -6.45
N TYR A 37 15.59 2.36 -7.63
CA TYR A 37 15.59 3.21 -8.83
C TYR A 37 14.18 3.59 -9.28
N SER A 38 13.24 2.64 -9.23
CA SER A 38 11.83 2.90 -9.54
C SER A 38 11.25 3.96 -8.61
N PHE A 39 11.57 3.86 -7.30
CA PHE A 39 11.10 4.82 -6.31
C PHE A 39 11.72 6.20 -6.52
N ASP A 40 13.04 6.31 -6.70
CA ASP A 40 13.71 7.60 -6.93
C ASP A 40 13.15 8.35 -8.16
N PHE A 41 12.89 7.61 -9.23
CA PHE A 41 12.24 8.17 -10.41
C PHE A 41 10.82 8.65 -10.10
N SER A 42 10.07 7.89 -9.30
CA SER A 42 8.69 8.20 -8.94
C SER A 42 8.57 9.41 -8.01
N VAL A 43 9.54 9.65 -7.10
CA VAL A 43 9.54 10.81 -6.20
C VAL A 43 9.43 12.12 -6.99
N SER A 44 10.30 12.30 -8.00
CA SER A 44 10.28 13.51 -8.83
C SER A 44 8.94 13.73 -9.53
N LYS A 45 8.27 12.65 -9.94
CA LYS A 45 6.93 12.73 -10.54
C LYS A 45 5.86 13.09 -9.52
N TYR A 46 5.92 12.53 -8.31
CA TYR A 46 4.97 12.89 -7.26
C TYR A 46 5.07 14.36 -6.88
N GLU A 47 6.28 14.90 -6.76
CA GLU A 47 6.52 16.32 -6.50
C GLU A 47 5.89 17.19 -7.59
N GLN A 48 6.16 16.88 -8.87
CA GLN A 48 5.53 17.58 -10.00
C GLN A 48 4.00 17.55 -9.95
N ILE A 49 3.40 16.36 -9.72
CA ILE A 49 1.94 16.23 -9.67
C ILE A 49 1.33 17.06 -8.52
N ILE A 50 2.03 17.14 -7.37
CA ILE A 50 1.58 17.93 -6.21
C ILE A 50 1.65 19.43 -6.51
N GLU A 51 2.67 19.88 -7.25
CA GLU A 51 2.84 21.26 -7.68
C GLU A 51 1.79 21.67 -8.72
N ASP A 52 1.62 20.87 -9.76
CA ASP A 52 0.68 21.10 -10.86
C ASP A 52 -0.79 21.17 -10.39
N GLY A 53 -1.13 20.43 -9.33
CA GLY A 53 -2.47 20.47 -8.72
C GLY A 53 -3.60 19.87 -9.58
N ASN A 54 -3.28 19.32 -10.75
CA ASN A 54 -4.25 18.75 -11.69
C ASN A 54 -4.79 17.39 -11.26
N THR A 55 -4.09 16.67 -10.38
CA THR A 55 -4.53 15.37 -9.87
C THR A 55 -5.12 15.53 -8.46
N PRO A 56 -6.31 14.97 -8.19
CA PRO A 56 -6.90 15.00 -6.86
C PRO A 56 -5.98 14.35 -5.82
N LEU A 57 -5.71 15.05 -4.72
CA LEU A 57 -4.80 14.60 -3.66
C LEU A 57 -5.14 13.21 -3.11
N TYR A 58 -6.42 12.85 -3.05
CA TYR A 58 -6.84 11.53 -2.57
C TYR A 58 -6.37 10.39 -3.50
N LYS A 59 -6.27 10.63 -4.81
CA LYS A 59 -5.76 9.62 -5.75
C LYS A 59 -4.27 9.39 -5.54
N LEU A 60 -3.50 10.46 -5.36
CA LEU A 60 -2.07 10.34 -5.03
C LEU A 60 -1.87 9.59 -3.72
N GLN A 61 -2.62 9.98 -2.68
CA GLN A 61 -2.51 9.35 -1.37
C GLN A 61 -2.84 7.85 -1.46
N ASN A 62 -3.92 7.48 -2.16
CA ASN A 62 -4.29 6.08 -2.33
C ASN A 62 -3.21 5.27 -3.05
N GLY A 63 -2.63 5.81 -4.13
CA GLY A 63 -1.55 5.14 -4.86
C GLY A 63 -0.30 4.94 -4.01
N LEU A 64 0.11 5.97 -3.25
CA LEU A 64 1.25 5.86 -2.33
C LEU A 64 0.99 4.85 -1.20
N LEU A 65 -0.22 4.82 -0.64
CA LEU A 65 -0.58 3.87 0.41
C LEU A 65 -0.67 2.44 -0.11
N GLN A 66 -1.22 2.25 -1.30
CA GLN A 66 -1.21 0.96 -1.97
C GLN A 66 0.23 0.47 -2.15
N GLY A 67 1.09 1.28 -2.78
CA GLY A 67 2.49 0.91 -2.99
C GLY A 67 3.26 0.66 -1.68
N LEU A 68 2.93 1.38 -0.60
CA LEU A 68 3.54 1.18 0.72
C LEU A 68 3.18 -0.20 1.28
N CYS A 69 1.90 -0.56 1.19
CA CYS A 69 1.38 -1.86 1.62
C CYS A 69 1.87 -3.04 0.75
N GLU A 70 2.28 -2.78 -0.49
CA GLU A 70 2.83 -3.79 -1.41
C GLU A 70 4.31 -4.10 -1.14
N ILE A 71 5.07 -3.22 -0.45
CA ILE A 71 6.50 -3.42 -0.16
C ILE A 71 6.79 -4.82 0.40
N PRO A 72 6.09 -5.32 1.45
CA PRO A 72 6.35 -6.67 1.96
C PRO A 72 6.14 -7.79 0.95
N LEU A 73 5.20 -7.62 0.00
CA LEU A 73 4.93 -8.60 -1.04
C LEU A 73 6.08 -8.62 -2.06
N ILE A 74 6.56 -7.44 -2.45
CA ILE A 74 7.73 -7.26 -3.33
C ILE A 74 8.98 -7.88 -2.70
N LEU A 75 9.26 -7.54 -1.43
CA LEU A 75 10.44 -8.04 -0.72
C LEU A 75 10.45 -9.56 -0.58
N LYS A 76 9.30 -10.18 -0.35
CA LYS A 76 9.17 -11.64 -0.27
C LYS A 76 9.61 -12.35 -1.56
N ASN A 77 9.46 -11.70 -2.70
CA ASN A 77 9.84 -12.24 -4.01
C ASN A 77 11.31 -11.98 -4.36
N LEU A 78 11.93 -10.97 -3.75
CA LEU A 78 13.31 -10.56 -4.05
C LEU A 78 14.35 -11.16 -3.09
N LEU A 79 13.95 -11.40 -1.84
CA LEU A 79 14.85 -11.77 -0.76
C LEU A 79 14.70 -13.24 -0.37
N THR A 80 15.77 -13.82 0.17
CA THR A 80 15.66 -15.11 0.86
C THR A 80 14.78 -14.99 2.10
N LYS A 81 14.30 -16.12 2.64
CA LYS A 81 13.44 -16.11 3.82
C LYS A 81 14.04 -15.34 5.02
N LYS A 82 15.34 -15.53 5.29
CA LYS A 82 16.03 -14.89 6.41
C LYS A 82 16.15 -13.38 6.20
N GLU A 83 16.50 -12.96 4.98
CA GLU A 83 16.63 -11.54 4.62
C GLU A 83 15.27 -10.85 4.65
N PHE A 84 14.23 -11.53 4.17
CA PHE A 84 12.85 -11.07 4.21
C PHE A 84 12.38 -10.82 5.65
N GLU A 85 12.68 -11.69 6.60
CA GLU A 85 12.30 -11.51 8.01
C GLU A 85 12.94 -10.23 8.60
N VAL A 86 14.21 -9.97 8.29
CA VAL A 86 14.91 -8.74 8.69
C VAL A 86 14.30 -7.50 8.02
N ALA A 87 14.07 -7.57 6.70
CA ALA A 87 13.50 -6.47 5.94
C ALA A 87 12.06 -6.14 6.40
N LEU A 88 11.27 -7.17 6.72
CA LEU A 88 9.92 -7.04 7.25
C LEU A 88 9.92 -6.38 8.63
N ALA A 89 10.90 -6.66 9.49
CA ALA A 89 11.03 -6.00 10.78
C ALA A 89 11.27 -4.48 10.63
N ILE A 90 12.15 -4.07 9.72
CA ILE A 90 12.42 -2.66 9.41
C ILE A 90 11.16 -1.96 8.89
N TYR A 91 10.46 -2.61 7.95
CA TYR A 91 9.19 -2.09 7.44
C TYR A 91 8.17 -1.91 8.57
N ASN A 92 7.99 -2.93 9.43
CA ASN A 92 7.01 -2.88 10.50
C ASN A 92 7.36 -1.82 11.56
N GLU A 93 8.64 -1.60 11.88
CA GLU A 93 9.10 -0.53 12.76
C GLU A 93 8.58 0.84 12.28
N GLU A 94 8.75 1.13 10.99
CA GLU A 94 8.34 2.40 10.40
C GLU A 94 6.82 2.56 10.27
N ILE A 95 6.11 1.49 9.90
CA ILE A 95 4.64 1.53 9.79
C ILE A 95 3.97 1.59 11.16
N SER A 96 4.63 1.10 12.22
CA SER A 96 4.08 1.11 13.57
C SER A 96 4.12 2.49 14.25
N ASN A 97 4.71 3.50 13.61
CA ASN A 97 4.56 4.90 14.04
C ASN A 97 3.06 5.28 14.06
N ASN A 98 2.59 5.90 15.14
CA ASN A 98 1.21 6.30 15.34
C ASN A 98 0.59 7.03 14.14
N GLU A 99 1.30 7.95 13.50
CA GLU A 99 0.77 8.70 12.33
C GLU A 99 0.56 7.78 11.12
N THR A 100 1.60 7.05 10.72
CA THR A 100 1.55 6.13 9.56
C THR A 100 0.56 5.01 9.80
N LYS A 101 0.55 4.44 11.00
CA LYS A 101 -0.36 3.38 11.42
C LYS A 101 -1.81 3.84 11.26
N GLU A 102 -2.18 5.00 11.79
CA GLU A 102 -3.55 5.52 11.67
C GLU A 102 -3.94 5.73 10.20
N ILE A 103 -3.03 6.22 9.35
CA ILE A 103 -3.30 6.43 7.93
C ILE A 103 -3.55 5.09 7.22
N VAL A 104 -2.71 4.08 7.46
CA VAL A 104 -2.83 2.74 6.87
C VAL A 104 -4.10 2.04 7.33
N GLU A 105 -4.43 2.10 8.62
CA GLU A 105 -5.67 1.53 9.16
C GLU A 105 -6.91 2.19 8.55
N ASN A 106 -6.92 3.53 8.44
CA ASN A 106 -7.99 4.27 7.80
C ASN A 106 -8.14 3.93 6.31
N PHE A 107 -7.02 3.70 5.62
CA PHE A 107 -7.02 3.26 4.23
C PHE A 107 -7.74 1.92 4.07
N PHE A 108 -7.36 0.91 4.85
CA PHE A 108 -8.03 -0.40 4.83
C PHE A 108 -9.51 -0.29 5.21
N TYR A 109 -9.84 0.46 6.25
CA TYR A 109 -11.23 0.64 6.69
C TYR A 109 -12.10 1.30 5.62
N ARG A 110 -11.62 2.36 4.96
CA ARG A 110 -12.35 3.02 3.87
C ARG A 110 -12.60 2.08 2.71
N ASN A 111 -11.60 1.30 2.31
CA ASN A 111 -11.73 0.34 1.22
C ASN A 111 -12.62 -0.85 1.58
N PHE A 112 -12.57 -1.31 2.83
CA PHE A 112 -13.51 -2.29 3.38
C PHE A 112 -14.97 -1.82 3.26
N LEU A 113 -15.26 -0.58 3.66
CA LEU A 113 -16.59 0.00 3.49
C LEU A 113 -16.98 0.12 2.00
N ARG A 114 -16.03 0.52 1.15
CA ARG A 114 -16.24 0.79 -0.27
C ARG A 114 -16.50 -0.47 -1.10
N ILE A 115 -15.81 -1.56 -0.80
CA ILE A 115 -15.81 -2.81 -1.58
C ILE A 115 -16.68 -3.87 -0.90
N ILE A 116 -16.36 -4.20 0.35
CA ILE A 116 -16.99 -5.32 1.06
C ILE A 116 -18.39 -4.95 1.55
N LYS A 117 -18.57 -3.82 2.23
CA LYS A 117 -19.91 -3.42 2.71
C LYS A 117 -20.85 -3.05 1.57
N LYS A 118 -20.35 -2.47 0.48
CA LYS A 118 -21.14 -2.22 -0.73
C LYS A 118 -21.28 -3.43 -1.65
N ASN A 119 -20.58 -4.52 -1.37
CA ASN A 119 -20.62 -5.77 -2.13
C ASN A 119 -20.38 -5.59 -3.63
N ARG A 120 -19.37 -4.80 -4.02
CA ARG A 120 -19.06 -4.57 -5.44
C ARG A 120 -17.65 -4.06 -5.66
N ILE A 121 -17.04 -4.49 -6.76
CA ILE A 121 -15.87 -3.87 -7.39
C ILE A 121 -16.39 -3.07 -8.59
N ARG A 122 -16.09 -1.77 -8.66
CA ARG A 122 -16.66 -0.88 -9.70
C ARG A 122 -15.71 -0.61 -10.86
N ASN A 123 -14.41 -0.72 -10.62
CA ASN A 123 -13.36 -0.36 -11.54
C ASN A 123 -12.07 -1.06 -11.14
N GLU A 124 -11.04 -0.89 -11.97
CA GLU A 124 -9.72 -1.48 -11.75
C GLU A 124 -9.07 -1.03 -10.43
N GLU A 125 -9.29 0.21 -9.98
CA GLU A 125 -8.78 0.67 -8.67
C GLU A 125 -9.37 -0.16 -7.52
N ASP A 126 -10.70 -0.36 -7.51
CA ASP A 126 -11.36 -1.22 -6.53
C ASP A 126 -10.84 -2.67 -6.61
N PHE A 127 -10.50 -3.14 -7.82
CA PHE A 127 -9.99 -4.49 -8.06
C PHE A 127 -8.60 -4.71 -7.45
N TRP A 128 -7.64 -3.86 -7.79
CA TRP A 128 -6.27 -3.97 -7.25
C TRP A 128 -6.23 -3.81 -5.74
N ILE A 129 -7.06 -2.93 -5.20
CA ILE A 129 -7.21 -2.79 -3.74
C ILE A 129 -7.83 -4.03 -3.10
N ALA A 130 -8.84 -4.64 -3.73
CA ALA A 130 -9.43 -5.89 -3.23
C ALA A 130 -8.41 -7.02 -3.18
N GLN A 131 -7.55 -7.14 -4.21
CA GLN A 131 -6.44 -8.10 -4.24
C GLN A 131 -5.43 -7.83 -3.14
N LEU A 132 -4.99 -6.58 -2.98
CA LEU A 132 -4.08 -6.21 -1.89
C LEU A 132 -4.66 -6.57 -0.52
N MET A 133 -5.95 -6.31 -0.29
CA MET A 133 -6.64 -6.69 0.95
C MET A 133 -6.66 -8.20 1.17
N LEU A 134 -6.84 -8.99 0.10
CA LEU A 134 -6.82 -10.45 0.15
C LEU A 134 -5.41 -10.98 0.43
N ASP A 135 -4.39 -10.47 -0.26
CA ASP A 135 -2.99 -10.87 -0.07
C ASP A 135 -2.49 -10.61 1.35
N LEU A 136 -2.97 -9.52 1.96
CA LEU A 136 -2.63 -9.15 3.33
C LEU A 136 -3.54 -9.80 4.38
N SER A 137 -4.57 -10.55 3.99
CA SER A 137 -5.57 -11.12 4.91
C SER A 137 -4.96 -12.03 5.99
N SER A 138 -3.92 -12.80 5.64
CA SER A 138 -3.16 -13.64 6.57
C SER A 138 -2.44 -12.86 7.68
N LYS A 139 -2.16 -11.58 7.47
CA LYS A 139 -1.51 -10.65 8.42
C LYS A 139 -2.49 -9.66 9.07
N ASN A 140 -3.70 -9.55 8.54
CA ASN A 140 -4.72 -8.56 8.91
C ASN A 140 -5.99 -9.19 9.50
N SER A 141 -5.85 -10.16 10.40
CA SER A 141 -6.99 -10.84 11.06
C SER A 141 -7.93 -9.90 11.83
N ASN A 142 -7.49 -8.67 12.12
CA ASN A 142 -8.29 -7.66 12.82
C ASN A 142 -9.27 -6.92 11.89
N PHE A 143 -9.07 -6.94 10.57
CA PHE A 143 -9.87 -6.15 9.62
C PHE A 143 -10.81 -7.00 8.75
N LEU A 144 -10.47 -8.26 8.49
CA LEU A 144 -11.25 -9.16 7.64
C LEU A 144 -11.52 -10.47 8.37
N ASN A 145 -12.80 -10.80 8.57
CA ASN A 145 -13.18 -12.14 9.03
C ASN A 145 -13.24 -13.14 7.85
N LYS A 146 -13.43 -14.42 8.15
CA LYS A 146 -13.50 -15.48 7.11
C LYS A 146 -14.56 -15.22 6.04
N SER A 147 -15.72 -14.65 6.43
CA SER A 147 -16.79 -14.30 5.49
C SER A 147 -16.40 -13.14 4.59
N ASP A 148 -15.74 -12.12 5.13
CA ASP A 148 -15.22 -10.99 4.34
C ASP A 148 -14.18 -11.45 3.31
N ILE A 149 -13.32 -12.41 3.67
CA ILE A 149 -12.33 -13.02 2.77
C ILE A 149 -13.02 -13.77 1.63
N GLN A 150 -13.99 -14.65 1.94
CA GLN A 150 -14.76 -15.37 0.92
C GLN A 150 -15.47 -14.40 -0.03
N LYS A 151 -16.01 -13.31 0.53
CA LYS A 151 -16.67 -12.26 -0.24
C LYS A 151 -15.70 -11.52 -1.17
N LEU A 152 -14.49 -11.20 -0.70
CA LEU A 152 -13.45 -10.61 -1.55
C LEU A 152 -13.10 -11.53 -2.72
N ILE A 153 -12.88 -12.82 -2.46
CA ILE A 153 -12.58 -13.82 -3.51
C ILE A 153 -13.69 -13.81 -4.58
N TYR A 154 -14.95 -13.93 -4.15
CA TYR A 154 -16.09 -13.92 -5.07
C TYR A 154 -16.15 -12.63 -5.91
N LEU A 155 -15.96 -11.47 -5.30
CA LEU A 155 -16.00 -10.19 -6.01
C LEU A 155 -14.87 -10.04 -7.02
N ILE A 156 -13.66 -10.51 -6.67
CA ILE A 156 -12.49 -10.50 -7.54
C ILE A 156 -12.72 -11.43 -8.74
N ASP A 157 -13.23 -12.64 -8.51
CA ASP A 157 -13.52 -13.61 -9.56
C ASP A 157 -14.61 -13.10 -10.52
N ASP A 158 -15.71 -12.54 -9.99
CA ASP A 158 -16.79 -11.96 -10.77
C ASP A 158 -16.30 -10.79 -11.64
N PHE A 159 -15.45 -9.90 -11.10
CA PHE A 159 -14.89 -8.80 -11.87
C PHE A 159 -13.90 -9.29 -12.94
N SER A 160 -13.01 -10.23 -12.59
CA SER A 160 -12.02 -10.81 -13.52
C SER A 160 -12.66 -11.49 -14.73
N SER A 161 -13.82 -12.11 -14.54
CA SER A 161 -14.56 -12.78 -15.63
C SER A 161 -15.11 -11.83 -16.71
N LYS A 162 -15.08 -10.52 -16.45
CA LYS A 162 -15.65 -9.46 -17.31
C LYS A 162 -14.58 -8.59 -17.97
N LEU A 163 -13.31 -8.83 -17.66
CA LEU A 163 -12.14 -8.20 -18.28
C LEU A 163 -11.81 -8.92 -19.59
#